data_AF-A0A813HDZ4-F1
#
_entry.id   AF-A0A813HDZ4-F1
#
_cell.length_a   1.000
_cell.length_b   1.000
_cell.length_c   1.000
_cell.angle_alpha   90.00
_cell.angle_beta   90.00
_cell.angle_gamma   90.00
#
_symmetry.space_group_name_H-M   'P 1'
#
loop_
_entity.id
_entity.type
_entity.pdbx_description
1 polymer ?
#
loop_
_entity_poly.entity_id
_entity_poly.type
_entity_poly.pdbx_seq_one_letter_code
_entity_poly.pdbx_strand_id
1 'polypeptide(L)'
;YGAPQTSPAAQLAAMQYGAPQTSPYAQLGQQGAYAAALQQQQLQQQQQQQQEVFTLPSDAHPGKEYSFQARDGRTVTFGVPAGMGPGSQVTVTY
;
A
#
# COMPACT_ATOMS: atom_id res chain seq x y z
N TYR A 1 -45.29 -57.49 22.38
CA TYR A 1 -44.67 -56.15 22.26
C TYR A 1 -43.17 -56.32 22.11
N GLY A 2 -42.65 -56.32 20.88
CA GLY A 2 -41.22 -56.38 20.59
C GLY A 2 -40.93 -55.33 19.52
N ALA A 3 -40.18 -54.29 19.89
CA ALA A 3 -39.77 -53.23 18.97
C ALA A 3 -38.46 -53.64 18.27
N PRO A 4 -38.31 -53.43 16.95
CA PRO A 4 -37.01 -53.61 16.31
C PRO A 4 -36.08 -52.45 16.65
N GLN A 5 -34.94 -52.78 17.26
CA GLN A 5 -33.77 -51.91 17.36
C GLN A 5 -33.26 -51.59 15.96
N THR A 6 -33.14 -50.31 15.61
CA THR A 6 -32.49 -49.85 14.39
C THR A 6 -31.02 -49.52 14.67
N SER A 7 -30.15 -50.15 13.90
CA SER A 7 -28.69 -50.08 14.00
C SER A 7 -28.13 -48.71 13.54
N PRO A 8 -27.11 -48.13 14.20
CA PRO A 8 -26.52 -46.84 13.83
C PRO A 8 -25.57 -46.87 12.61
N ALA A 9 -25.37 -48.02 11.96
CA ALA A 9 -24.41 -48.17 10.86
C ALA A 9 -24.85 -47.53 9.52
N ALA A 10 -26.12 -47.12 9.38
CA ALA A 10 -26.65 -46.60 8.11
C ALA A 10 -26.45 -45.08 7.90
N GLN A 11 -26.09 -44.32 8.94
CA GLN A 11 -26.03 -42.85 8.87
C GLN A 11 -24.66 -42.30 8.45
N LEU A 12 -23.63 -43.16 8.39
CA LEU A 12 -22.25 -42.74 8.12
C LEU A 12 -21.87 -42.85 6.63
N ALA A 13 -22.75 -43.37 5.77
CA ALA A 13 -22.47 -43.60 4.36
C ALA A 13 -22.96 -42.47 3.40
N ALA A 14 -23.54 -41.38 3.92
CA ALA A 14 -24.15 -40.34 3.09
C ALA A 14 -23.29 -39.07 2.88
N MET A 15 -22.05 -39.00 3.39
CA MET A 15 -21.18 -37.81 3.29
C MET A 15 -19.98 -37.95 2.34
N GLN A 16 -20.02 -38.88 1.38
CA GLN A 16 -18.88 -39.15 0.49
C GLN A 16 -19.19 -38.97 -1.01
N TYR A 17 -19.99 -37.98 -1.40
CA TYR A 17 -20.13 -37.58 -2.81
C TYR A 17 -20.28 -36.05 -2.96
N GLY A 18 -19.31 -35.30 -2.44
CA GLY A 18 -19.13 -33.89 -2.78
C GLY A 18 -17.98 -33.74 -3.78
N ALA A 19 -18.27 -33.90 -5.06
CA ALA A 19 -17.30 -33.60 -6.11
C ALA A 19 -16.90 -32.11 -6.03
N PRO A 20 -15.60 -31.76 -6.04
CA PRO A 20 -15.21 -30.36 -6.24
C PRO A 20 -15.53 -29.99 -7.70
N GLN A 21 -16.72 -29.45 -7.94
CA GLN A 21 -17.05 -28.81 -9.21
C GLN A 21 -16.26 -27.50 -9.29
N THR A 22 -15.07 -27.57 -9.89
CA THR A 22 -14.24 -26.42 -10.23
C THR A 22 -14.97 -25.57 -11.27
N SER A 23 -15.71 -24.58 -10.80
CA SER A 23 -16.46 -23.66 -11.63
C SER A 23 -15.50 -22.67 -12.32
N PRO A 24 -15.49 -22.58 -13.68
CA PRO A 24 -14.56 -21.71 -14.43
C PRO A 24 -14.77 -20.20 -14.19
N TYR A 25 -15.85 -19.81 -13.52
CA TYR A 25 -16.12 -18.42 -13.11
C TYR A 25 -15.16 -17.88 -12.04
N ALA A 26 -14.41 -18.73 -11.32
CA ALA A 26 -13.45 -18.27 -10.32
C ALA A 26 -12.25 -17.52 -10.93
N GLN A 27 -11.91 -17.79 -12.20
CA GLN A 27 -10.71 -17.23 -12.83
C GLN A 27 -10.89 -15.77 -13.31
N LEU A 28 -12.12 -15.38 -13.64
CA LEU A 28 -12.43 -14.03 -14.11
C LEU A 28 -12.47 -13.00 -12.95
N GLY A 29 -12.79 -13.44 -11.74
CA GLY A 29 -12.75 -12.59 -10.54
C GLY A 29 -11.33 -12.22 -10.09
N GLN A 30 -10.34 -13.10 -10.31
CA GLN A 30 -8.94 -12.86 -9.95
C GLN A 30 -8.32 -11.69 -10.72
N GLN A 31 -8.72 -11.45 -11.96
CA GLN A 31 -8.17 -10.36 -12.78
C GLN A 31 -8.59 -8.97 -12.28
N GLY A 32 -9.83 -8.82 -11.80
CA GLY A 32 -10.32 -7.57 -11.22
C GLY A 32 -9.69 -7.24 -9.87
N ALA A 33 -9.45 -8.26 -9.04
CA ALA A 33 -8.81 -8.09 -7.74
C ALA A 33 -7.37 -7.54 -7.84
N TYR A 34 -6.61 -7.98 -8.85
CA TYR A 34 -5.23 -7.52 -9.07
C TYR A 34 -5.17 -6.05 -9.50
N ALA A 35 -6.11 -5.61 -10.35
CA ALA A 35 -6.23 -4.20 -10.75
C ALA A 35 -6.57 -3.29 -9.56
N ALA A 36 -7.50 -3.73 -8.69
CA ALA A 36 -7.87 -2.99 -7.49
C ALA A 36 -6.72 -2.93 -6.47
N ALA A 37 -5.94 -4.00 -6.32
CA ALA A 37 -4.76 -4.03 -5.46
C ALA A 37 -3.69 -3.02 -5.91
N LEU A 38 -3.42 -2.94 -7.22
CA LEU A 38 -2.48 -1.96 -7.79
C LEU A 38 -2.93 -0.51 -7.54
N GLN A 39 -4.24 -0.23 -7.65
CA GLN A 39 -4.76 1.10 -7.40
C GLN A 39 -4.64 1.53 -5.93
N GLN A 40 -4.87 0.61 -4.98
CA GLN A 40 -4.63 0.91 -3.55
C GLN A 40 -3.15 1.17 -3.25
N GLN A 41 -2.23 0.51 -3.95
CA GLN A 41 -0.79 0.66 -3.71
C GLN A 41 -0.23 2.01 -4.19
N GLN A 42 -0.84 2.64 -5.20
CA GLN A 42 -0.48 4.00 -5.62
C GLN A 42 -0.97 5.07 -4.63
N LEU A 43 -2.18 4.90 -4.07
CA LEU A 43 -2.75 5.84 -3.10
C LEU A 43 -1.95 5.89 -1.79
N GLN A 44 -1.36 4.77 -1.37
CA GLN A 44 -0.51 4.74 -0.16
C GLN A 44 0.82 5.50 -0.34
N GLN A 45 1.40 5.54 -1.54
CA GLN A 45 2.67 6.25 -1.77
C GLN A 45 2.51 7.78 -1.75
N GLN A 46 1.35 8.31 -2.13
CA GLN A 46 1.10 9.76 -2.10
C GLN A 46 0.98 10.31 -0.67
N GLN A 47 0.58 9.51 0.31
CA GLN A 47 0.43 9.98 1.70
C GLN A 47 1.77 10.11 2.45
N GLN A 48 2.84 9.49 1.94
CA GLN A 48 4.12 9.45 2.63
C GLN A 48 5.07 10.58 2.24
N GLN A 49 4.72 11.39 1.24
CA GLN A 49 5.54 12.53 0.84
C GLN A 49 5.29 13.70 1.78
N GLN A 50 6.25 13.98 2.66
CA GLN A 50 6.18 15.16 3.51
C GLN A 50 6.78 16.34 2.75
N GLN A 51 6.06 17.46 2.80
CA GLN A 51 6.54 18.73 2.26
C GLN A 51 6.94 19.62 3.42
N GLU A 52 8.12 20.22 3.34
CA GLU A 52 8.59 21.20 4.31
C GLU A 52 9.03 22.46 3.59
N VAL A 53 8.66 23.60 4.14
CA VAL A 53 9.07 24.90 3.62
C VAL A 53 10.36 25.29 4.32
N PHE A 54 11.44 25.35 3.56
CA PHE A 54 12.75 25.77 4.05
C PHE A 54 13.06 27.17 3.51
N THR A 55 13.51 28.07 4.39
CA THR A 55 13.94 29.42 3.98
C THR A 55 15.43 29.39 3.68
N LEU A 56 15.80 29.82 2.47
CA LEU A 56 17.18 29.83 2.02
C LEU A 56 18.01 30.83 2.85
N PRO A 57 19.19 30.42 3.36
CA PRO A 57 20.08 31.30 4.13
C PRO A 57 20.75 32.37 3.25
N SER A 58 21.47 33.31 3.88
CA SER A 58 22.13 34.43 3.21
C SER A 58 23.23 34.03 2.23
N ASP A 59 23.76 32.80 2.30
CA ASP A 59 24.78 32.28 1.39
C ASP A 59 24.19 31.46 0.21
N ALA A 60 22.85 31.39 0.11
CA ALA A 60 22.17 30.60 -0.90
C ALA A 60 22.42 31.13 -2.32
N HIS A 61 22.84 30.23 -3.20
CA HIS A 61 22.98 30.48 -4.63
C HIS A 61 22.58 29.24 -5.42
N PRO A 62 22.13 29.39 -6.68
CA PRO A 62 21.75 28.27 -7.54
C PRO A 62 22.81 27.16 -7.58
N GLY A 63 22.37 25.91 -7.38
CA GLY A 63 23.25 24.74 -7.39
C GLY A 63 23.98 24.46 -6.07
N LYS A 64 23.84 25.30 -5.04
CA LYS A 64 24.35 24.99 -3.71
C LYS A 64 23.49 23.95 -3.01
N GLU A 65 24.13 22.99 -2.35
CA GLU A 65 23.44 21.95 -1.59
C GLU A 65 23.30 22.33 -0.12
N TYR A 66 22.13 22.04 0.46
CA TYR A 66 21.85 22.20 1.87
C TYR A 66 21.34 20.88 2.44
N SER A 67 21.77 20.58 3.67
CA SER A 67 21.32 19.43 4.44
C SER A 67 20.59 19.92 5.68
N PHE A 68 19.37 19.44 5.90
CA PHE A 68 18.61 19.72 7.13
C PHE A 68 17.99 18.44 7.68
N GLN A 69 17.69 18.43 8.98
CA GLN A 69 16.96 17.34 9.60
C GLN A 69 15.46 17.62 9.44
N ALA A 70 14.79 16.77 8.66
CA ALA A 70 13.35 16.79 8.51
C ALA A 70 12.64 16.47 9.84
N ARG A 71 11.36 16.83 9.95
CA ARG A 71 10.52 16.47 11.12
C ARG A 71 10.39 14.95 11.38
N ASP A 72 10.67 14.12 10.38
CA ASP A 72 10.71 12.65 10.51
C ASP A 72 12.06 12.14 11.09
N GLY A 73 13.04 13.01 11.28
CA GLY A 73 14.38 12.68 11.76
C GLY A 73 15.38 12.27 10.67
N ARG A 74 14.95 12.20 9.41
CA ARG A 74 15.82 11.96 8.26
C ARG A 74 16.63 13.19 7.90
N THR A 75 17.88 13.02 7.50
CA THR A 75 18.66 14.09 6.87
C THR A 75 18.26 14.20 5.40
N VAL A 76 17.73 15.35 5.03
CA VAL A 76 17.33 15.66 3.65
C VAL A 76 18.35 16.62 3.07
N THR A 77 18.92 16.25 1.93
CA THR A 77 19.81 17.11 1.15
C THR A 77 19.08 17.58 -0.10
N PHE A 78 19.05 18.88 -0.32
CA PHE A 78 18.45 19.48 -1.51
C PHE A 78 19.34 20.58 -2.08
N GLY A 79 19.29 20.75 -3.40
CA GLY A 79 19.96 21.82 -4.12
C GLY A 79 19.07 23.04 -4.29
N VAL A 80 19.64 24.23 -4.21
CA VAL A 80 18.91 25.48 -4.49
C VAL A 80 18.53 25.55 -5.98
N PRO A 81 17.23 25.70 -6.32
CA PRO A 81 16.79 25.85 -7.70
C PRO A 81 17.32 27.14 -8.36
N ALA A 82 17.45 27.13 -9.69
CA ALA A 82 17.82 28.32 -10.44
C ALA A 82 16.79 29.45 -10.24
N GLY A 83 17.28 30.67 -10.05
CA GLY A 83 16.43 31.84 -9.81
C GLY A 83 15.97 32.03 -8.36
N MET A 84 16.32 31.12 -7.45
CA MET A 84 16.08 31.29 -6.02
C MET A 84 17.35 31.73 -5.30
N GLY A 85 17.20 32.63 -4.34
CA GLY A 85 18.31 33.26 -3.60
C GLY A 85 17.98 33.45 -2.13
N PRO A 86 18.84 34.18 -1.40
CA PRO A 86 18.68 34.44 0.03
C PRO A 86 17.29 34.91 0.42
N GLY A 87 16.71 34.30 1.46
CA GLY A 87 15.37 34.64 1.96
C GLY A 87 14.21 34.09 1.12
N SER A 88 14.47 33.39 0.02
CA SER A 88 13.42 32.69 -0.73
C SER A 88 12.96 31.43 0.03
N GLN A 89 11.70 31.06 -0.16
CA GLN A 89 11.14 29.84 0.41
C GLN A 89 11.14 28.73 -0.64
N VAL A 90 11.75 27.59 -0.31
CA VAL A 90 11.74 26.37 -1.12
C VAL A 90 10.86 25.33 -0.45
N THR A 91 10.03 24.65 -1.24
CA THR A 91 9.29 23.48 -0.77
C THR A 91 10.12 22.24 -1.08
N VAL A 92 10.57 21.56 -0.05
CA VAL A 92 11.31 20.30 -0.17
C VAL A 92 10.36 19.15 0.12
N THR A 93 10.20 18.25 -0.85
CA THR A 93 9.40 17.03 -0.70
C THR A 93 10.34 15.86 -0.42
N TYR A 94 10.13 15.14 0.69
CA TYR A 94 10.95 14.00 1.13
C TYR A 94 10.10 12.84 1.67
#